data_AF-A0A3C2D380-F1
#
_entry.id   AF-A0A3C2D380-F1
#
_cell.length_a   1.000
_cell.length_b   1.000
_cell.length_c   1.000
_cell.angle_alpha   90.00
_cell.angle_beta   90.00
_cell.angle_gamma   90.00
#
_symmetry.space_group_name_H-M   'P 1'
#
loop_
_entity.id
_entity.type
_entity.pdbx_description
1 polymer ?
#
loop_
_entity_poly.entity_id
_entity_poly.type
_entity_poly.pdbx_seq_one_letter_code
_entity_poly.pdbx_strand_id
1 'polypeptide(L)'
;MKTIEKRGKTSIAITVLILIAALIGTGIFYSSNKSLTKSLNDEKLKTEMILSEKLALQKEIENYNNHINSLNNRNADLGILLAETSQKLIEKEAQLSRIVRENGNIKTLKKDLADLTQIKKDFENQVAALNESIRKLNKENDTMNETIASLQKENRQLAANLDILSSMTGDNYLVETTKRKDRLTVMAKRAKKITMSFNVPENMVENISFKLTKPDGTQVEGTENGIAFRIVDGDESLTASVSGGAIEVSKKIEMIYTPKEKQKPGIYKIEMFNGEKYIGACNVKLR
;
A
#
# COMPACT_ATOMS: atom_id res chain seq x y z
N MET A 1 -1.39 -37.41 -66.29
CA MET A 1 -0.99 -38.12 -65.05
C MET A 1 -0.12 -37.30 -64.08
N LYS A 2 0.52 -36.18 -64.48
CA LYS A 2 1.41 -35.37 -63.60
C LYS A 2 0.73 -34.40 -62.61
N THR A 3 -0.57 -34.14 -62.75
CA THR A 3 -1.30 -33.13 -61.95
C THR A 3 -1.86 -33.64 -60.63
N ILE A 4 -2.00 -34.96 -60.46
CA ILE A 4 -2.57 -35.59 -59.26
C ILE A 4 -1.49 -35.80 -58.19
N GLU A 5 -0.27 -36.16 -58.60
CA GLU A 5 0.88 -36.38 -57.69
C GLU A 5 1.39 -35.09 -57.01
N LYS A 6 1.32 -33.95 -57.71
CA LYS A 6 1.70 -32.65 -57.15
C LYS A 6 0.72 -32.17 -56.07
N ARG A 7 -0.58 -32.46 -56.22
CA ARG A 7 -1.64 -32.04 -55.27
C ARG A 7 -1.52 -32.75 -53.92
N GLY A 8 -1.15 -34.02 -53.90
CA GLY A 8 -0.91 -34.79 -52.65
C GLY A 8 0.35 -34.33 -51.90
N LYS A 9 1.45 -34.05 -52.60
CA LYS A 9 2.67 -33.51 -51.97
C LYS A 9 2.47 -32.10 -51.41
N THR A 10 1.67 -31.26 -52.09
CA THR A 10 1.31 -29.94 -51.55
C THR A 10 0.34 -30.01 -50.38
N SER A 11 -0.60 -30.97 -50.32
CA SER A 11 -1.50 -31.08 -49.15
C SER A 11 -0.73 -31.54 -47.91
N ILE A 12 0.17 -32.53 -48.05
CA ILE A 12 1.03 -32.99 -46.94
C ILE A 12 1.95 -31.88 -46.45
N ALA A 13 2.57 -31.11 -47.37
CA ALA A 13 3.42 -29.98 -46.99
C ALA A 13 2.66 -28.90 -46.22
N ILE A 14 1.41 -28.61 -46.60
CA ILE A 14 0.54 -27.65 -45.90
C ILE A 14 0.14 -28.19 -44.51
N THR A 15 -0.20 -29.47 -44.38
CA THR A 15 -0.55 -30.08 -43.09
C THR A 15 0.64 -30.07 -42.12
N VAL A 16 1.84 -30.37 -42.60
CA VAL A 16 3.08 -30.32 -41.78
C VAL A 16 3.41 -28.88 -41.36
N LEU A 17 3.22 -27.89 -42.24
CA LEU A 17 3.41 -26.48 -41.90
C LEU A 17 2.43 -25.99 -40.82
N ILE A 18 1.17 -26.42 -40.88
CA ILE A 18 0.14 -26.09 -39.87
C ILE A 18 0.50 -26.74 -38.52
N LEU A 19 1.00 -27.97 -38.53
CA LEU A 19 1.43 -28.69 -37.32
C LEU A 19 2.64 -28.02 -36.64
N ILE A 20 3.61 -27.55 -37.42
CA ILE A 20 4.77 -26.80 -36.91
C ILE A 20 4.34 -25.44 -36.36
N ALA A 21 3.44 -24.73 -37.07
CA ALA A 21 2.88 -23.47 -36.58
C ALA A 21 2.09 -23.64 -35.28
N ALA A 22 1.33 -24.74 -35.14
CA ALA A 22 0.61 -25.08 -33.92
C ALA A 22 1.57 -25.35 -32.75
N LEU A 23 2.65 -26.12 -32.98
CA LEU A 23 3.68 -26.42 -31.97
C LEU A 23 4.39 -25.15 -31.49
N ILE A 24 4.77 -24.26 -32.41
CA ILE A 24 5.39 -22.96 -32.08
C ILE A 24 4.40 -22.09 -31.30
N GLY A 25 3.13 -22.04 -31.72
CA GLY A 25 2.08 -21.32 -31.02
C GLY A 25 1.86 -21.80 -29.59
N THR A 26 1.83 -23.11 -29.38
CA THR A 26 1.72 -23.70 -28.03
C THR A 26 2.94 -23.43 -27.16
N GLY A 27 4.15 -23.44 -27.74
CA GLY A 27 5.39 -23.14 -27.01
C GLY A 27 5.45 -21.68 -26.54
N ILE A 28 5.06 -20.73 -27.40
CA ILE A 28 5.00 -19.30 -27.06
C ILE A 28 3.89 -19.07 -26.02
N PHE A 29 2.72 -19.67 -26.18
CA PHE A 29 1.62 -19.53 -25.23
C PHE A 29 1.99 -20.08 -23.84
N TYR A 30 2.62 -21.26 -23.77
CA TYR A 30 3.07 -21.85 -22.51
C TYR A 30 4.17 -21.02 -21.84
N SER A 31 5.10 -20.46 -22.63
CA SER A 31 6.14 -19.55 -22.14
C SER A 31 5.56 -18.26 -21.58
N SER A 32 4.66 -17.61 -22.32
CA SER A 32 4.02 -16.36 -21.90
C SER A 32 3.12 -16.56 -20.69
N ASN A 33 2.41 -17.69 -20.60
CA ASN A 33 1.59 -18.02 -19.45
C ASN A 33 2.46 -18.21 -18.20
N LYS A 34 3.60 -18.92 -18.33
CA LYS A 34 4.56 -19.12 -17.23
C LYS A 34 5.20 -17.81 -16.76
N SER A 35 5.50 -16.86 -17.66
CA SER A 35 6.01 -15.55 -17.26
C SER A 35 4.94 -14.72 -16.54
N LEU A 36 3.68 -14.78 -16.97
CA LEU A 36 2.58 -14.06 -16.33
C LEU A 36 2.29 -14.61 -14.92
N THR A 37 2.29 -15.94 -14.74
CA THR A 37 2.13 -16.56 -13.41
C THR A 37 3.29 -16.21 -12.49
N LYS A 38 4.52 -16.12 -13.04
CA LYS A 38 5.69 -15.72 -12.26
C LYS A 38 5.61 -14.26 -11.83
N SER A 39 5.24 -13.34 -12.73
CA SER A 39 5.04 -11.93 -12.41
C SER A 39 3.94 -11.71 -11.38
N LEU A 40 2.80 -12.40 -11.51
CA LEU A 40 1.71 -12.33 -10.52
C LEU A 40 2.14 -12.84 -9.14
N ASN A 41 2.88 -13.95 -9.08
CA ASN A 41 3.39 -14.48 -7.82
C ASN A 41 4.44 -13.54 -7.21
N ASP A 42 5.33 -12.95 -8.02
CA ASP A 42 6.32 -11.99 -7.56
C ASP A 42 5.66 -10.70 -7.02
N GLU A 43 4.56 -10.26 -7.65
CA GLU A 43 3.74 -9.12 -7.21
C GLU A 43 3.05 -9.42 -5.87
N LYS A 44 2.40 -10.60 -5.74
CA LYS A 44 1.77 -11.05 -4.49
C LYS A 44 2.78 -11.17 -3.36
N LEU A 45 3.95 -11.76 -3.63
CA LEU A 45 5.03 -11.87 -2.65
C LEU A 45 5.49 -10.50 -2.14
N LYS A 46 5.58 -9.50 -3.03
CA LYS A 46 5.90 -8.12 -2.64
C LYS A 46 4.81 -7.50 -1.78
N THR A 47 3.54 -7.67 -2.15
CA THR A 47 2.41 -7.14 -1.38
C THR A 47 2.31 -7.78 0.01
N GLU A 48 2.50 -9.09 0.10
CA GLU A 48 2.54 -9.81 1.38
C GLU A 48 3.74 -9.39 2.23
N MET A 49 4.91 -9.18 1.62
CA MET A 49 6.10 -8.70 2.32
C MET A 49 5.88 -7.28 2.87
N ILE A 50 5.33 -6.37 2.06
CA ILE A 50 5.01 -4.99 2.48
C ILE A 50 3.95 -4.99 3.59
N LEU A 51 2.94 -5.85 3.50
CA LEU A 51 1.93 -5.98 4.55
C LEU A 51 2.54 -6.50 5.85
N SER A 52 3.43 -7.49 5.76
CA SER A 52 4.18 -8.02 6.90
C SER A 52 5.04 -6.93 7.54
N GLU A 53 5.73 -6.13 6.73
CA GLU A 53 6.55 -5.01 7.20
C GLU A 53 5.69 -3.94 7.90
N LYS A 54 4.52 -3.62 7.33
CA LYS A 54 3.55 -2.71 7.95
C LYS A 54 3.06 -3.23 9.31
N LEU A 55 2.72 -4.51 9.40
CA LEU A 55 2.26 -5.11 10.66
C LEU A 55 3.39 -5.15 11.71
N ALA A 56 4.62 -5.43 11.30
CA ALA A 56 5.79 -5.36 12.17
C ALA A 56 6.00 -3.94 12.72
N LEU A 57 5.96 -2.92 11.84
CA LEU A 57 6.08 -1.52 12.22
C LEU A 57 4.94 -1.05 13.14
N GLN A 58 3.70 -1.50 12.90
CA GLN A 58 2.57 -1.19 13.80
C GLN A 58 2.78 -1.77 15.19
N LYS A 59 3.27 -3.01 15.27
CA LYS A 59 3.58 -3.68 16.54
C LYS A 59 4.74 -3.01 17.28
N GLU A 60 5.76 -2.52 16.56
CA GLU A 60 6.84 -1.72 17.15
C GLU A 60 6.34 -0.39 17.71
N ILE A 61 5.47 0.32 16.98
CA ILE A 61 4.84 1.55 17.47
C ILE A 61 4.03 1.29 18.75
N GLU A 62 3.25 0.22 18.80
CA GLU A 62 2.50 -0.16 20.00
C GLU A 62 3.43 -0.48 21.18
N ASN A 63 4.50 -1.23 20.94
CA ASN A 63 5.52 -1.51 21.96
C ASN A 63 6.23 -0.25 22.46
N TYR A 64 6.52 0.71 21.58
CA TYR A 64 7.12 1.99 21.96
C TYR A 64 6.16 2.86 22.77
N ASN A 65 4.88 2.91 22.41
CA ASN A 65 3.87 3.59 23.22
C ASN A 65 3.73 2.98 24.62
N ASN A 66 3.76 1.64 24.71
CA ASN A 66 3.74 0.94 26.00
C ASN A 66 4.99 1.24 26.84
N HIS A 67 6.17 1.33 26.21
CA HIS A 67 7.40 1.76 26.88
C HIS A 67 7.32 3.21 27.36
N ILE A 68 6.83 4.14 26.55
CA ILE A 68 6.65 5.56 26.93
C ILE A 68 5.72 5.68 28.13
N ASN A 69 4.58 4.97 28.11
CA ASN A 69 3.64 4.96 29.24
C ASN A 69 4.28 4.41 30.52
N SER A 70 5.07 3.34 30.40
CA SER A 70 5.84 2.78 31.52
C SER A 70 6.87 3.78 32.06
N LEU A 71 7.60 4.49 31.19
CA LEU A 71 8.56 5.51 31.58
C LEU A 71 7.89 6.73 32.25
N ASN A 72 6.75 7.17 31.74
CA ASN A 72 5.98 8.27 32.33
C ASN A 72 5.48 7.90 33.73
N ASN A 73 4.98 6.69 33.92
CA ASN A 73 4.56 6.19 35.23
C ASN A 73 5.75 6.12 36.21
N ARG A 74 6.90 5.61 35.77
CA ARG A 74 8.13 5.59 36.59
C ARG A 74 8.59 7.00 36.97
N ASN A 75 8.52 7.96 36.06
CA ASN A 75 8.83 9.36 36.37
C ASN A 75 7.88 9.94 37.43
N ALA A 76 6.59 9.60 37.38
CA ALA A 76 5.61 10.02 38.40
C ALA A 76 5.92 9.40 39.77
N ASP A 77 6.20 8.09 39.81
CA ASP A 77 6.57 7.37 41.04
C ASP A 77 7.85 7.95 41.69
N LEU A 78 8.84 8.31 40.86
CA LEU A 78 10.06 8.97 41.34
C LEU A 78 9.77 10.36 41.92
N GLY A 79 8.84 11.11 41.33
CA GLY A 79 8.38 12.39 41.87
C GLY A 79 7.71 12.26 43.24
N ILE A 80 6.89 11.21 43.43
CA ILE A 80 6.26 10.89 44.71
C ILE A 80 7.33 10.51 45.75
N LEU A 81 8.26 9.62 45.39
CA LEU A 81 9.33 9.19 46.29
C LEU A 81 10.21 10.38 46.73
N LEU A 82 10.50 11.32 45.83
CA LEU A 82 11.25 12.55 46.13
C LEU A 82 10.49 13.46 47.11
N ALA A 83 9.19 13.59 46.96
CA ALA A 83 8.34 14.36 47.87
C ALA A 83 8.29 13.72 49.26
N GLU A 84 8.12 12.39 49.33
CA GLU A 84 8.12 11.64 50.60
C GLU A 84 9.46 11.73 51.33
N THR A 85 10.58 11.63 50.60
CA THR A 85 11.91 11.76 51.19
C THR A 85 12.18 13.18 51.68
N SER A 86 11.75 14.20 50.94
CA SER A 86 11.83 15.59 51.35
C SER A 86 11.00 15.87 52.61
N GLN A 87 9.80 15.28 52.71
CA GLN A 87 8.95 15.40 53.90
C GLN A 87 9.58 14.74 55.13
N LYS A 88 10.14 13.53 54.98
CA LYS A 88 10.88 12.85 56.06
C LYS A 88 12.10 13.64 56.52
N LEU A 89 12.79 14.33 55.60
CA LEU A 89 13.92 15.20 55.94
C LEU A 89 13.46 16.36 56.84
N ILE A 90 12.38 17.05 56.46
CA ILE A 90 11.79 18.15 57.24
C ILE A 90 11.38 17.68 58.65
N GLU A 91 10.75 16.51 58.75
CA GLU A 91 10.35 15.93 60.05
C GLU A 91 11.56 15.63 60.95
N LYS A 92 12.65 15.12 60.37
CA LYS A 92 13.89 14.86 61.09
C LYS A 92 14.59 16.14 61.53
N GLU A 93 14.59 17.18 60.70
CA GLU A 93 15.09 18.51 61.06
C GLU A 93 14.27 19.14 62.21
N ALA A 94 12.94 18.97 62.20
CA ALA A 94 12.07 19.46 63.27
C ALA A 94 12.29 18.69 64.59
N GLN A 95 12.48 17.36 64.53
CA GLN A 95 12.84 16.54 65.70
C GLN A 95 14.18 16.98 66.30
N LEU A 96 15.17 17.25 65.46
CA LEU A 96 16.48 17.74 65.87
C LEU A 96 16.36 19.10 66.60
N SER A 97 15.59 20.03 66.04
CA SER A 97 15.38 21.36 66.64
C SER A 97 14.76 21.28 68.04
N ARG A 98 13.91 20.28 68.29
CA ARG A 98 13.31 20.01 69.62
C ARG A 98 14.33 19.40 70.58
N ILE A 99 15.08 18.39 70.14
CA ILE A 99 16.11 17.71 70.97
C ILE A 99 17.23 18.67 71.37
N VAL A 100 17.67 19.55 70.46
CA VAL A 100 18.67 20.60 70.74
C VAL A 100 18.21 21.57 71.83
N ARG A 101 16.89 21.79 71.98
CA ARG A 101 16.32 22.66 73.02
C ARG A 101 16.18 21.97 74.38
N GLU A 102 16.19 20.63 74.45
CA GLU A 102 15.72 19.92 75.65
C GLU A 102 16.81 19.44 76.64
N ASN A 103 18.05 19.08 76.29
CA ASN A 103 19.06 18.73 77.33
C ASN A 103 20.52 18.55 76.87
N GLY A 104 21.45 18.94 77.76
CA GLY A 104 22.91 18.88 77.57
C GLY A 104 23.55 17.51 77.78
N ASN A 105 23.77 16.76 76.69
CA ASN A 105 24.73 15.67 76.66
C ASN A 105 25.55 15.73 75.36
N ILE A 106 26.60 16.55 75.37
CA ILE A 106 27.38 16.96 74.19
C ILE A 106 27.91 15.78 73.36
N LYS A 107 28.18 14.62 73.98
CA LYS A 107 28.75 13.45 73.31
C LYS A 107 27.73 12.70 72.44
N THR A 108 26.48 12.59 72.89
CA THR A 108 25.40 11.98 72.09
C THR A 108 24.98 12.93 70.97
N LEU A 109 24.87 14.24 71.24
CA LEU A 109 24.61 15.24 70.20
C LEU A 109 25.66 15.23 69.07
N LYS A 110 26.94 15.08 69.39
CA LYS A 110 28.00 15.00 68.36
C LYS A 110 27.89 13.75 67.50
N LYS A 111 27.50 12.61 68.08
CA LYS A 111 27.27 11.38 67.34
C LYS A 111 26.05 11.52 66.42
N ASP A 112 24.93 12.00 66.95
CA ASP A 112 23.70 12.17 66.18
C ASP A 112 23.87 13.19 65.04
N LEU A 113 24.66 14.25 65.25
CA LEU A 113 25.01 15.22 64.20
C LEU A 113 25.87 14.58 63.10
N ALA A 114 26.83 13.72 63.46
CA ALA A 114 27.64 13.00 62.48
C ALA A 114 26.81 12.01 61.65
N ASP A 115 25.95 11.23 62.32
CA ASP A 115 25.03 10.29 61.67
C ASP A 115 24.04 11.04 60.75
N LEU A 116 23.52 12.18 61.18
CA LEU A 116 22.62 13.00 60.36
C LEU A 116 23.34 13.64 59.17
N THR A 117 24.59 14.07 59.34
CA THR A 117 25.41 14.60 58.25
C THR A 117 25.66 13.53 57.19
N GLN A 118 25.90 12.29 57.63
CA GLN A 118 26.06 11.15 56.73
C GLN A 118 24.76 10.85 55.97
N ILE A 119 23.61 10.79 56.67
CA ILE A 119 22.29 10.58 56.05
C ILE A 119 21.97 11.69 55.04
N LYS A 120 22.25 12.95 55.38
CA LYS A 120 22.06 14.08 54.47
C LYS A 120 22.89 13.91 53.20
N LYS A 121 24.16 13.54 53.33
CA LYS A 121 25.05 13.29 52.19
C LYS A 121 24.55 12.13 51.32
N ASP A 122 24.06 11.06 51.94
CA ASP A 122 23.51 9.92 51.22
C ASP A 122 22.22 10.29 50.48
N PHE A 123 21.37 11.15 51.06
CA PHE A 123 20.20 11.69 50.39
C PHE A 123 20.56 12.64 49.25
N GLU A 124 21.53 13.54 49.43
CA GLU A 124 22.02 14.42 48.36
C GLU A 124 22.53 13.60 47.16
N ASN A 125 23.24 12.50 47.43
CA ASN A 125 23.69 11.57 46.39
C ASN A 125 22.52 10.85 45.69
N GLN A 126 21.51 10.40 46.44
CA GLN A 126 20.31 9.78 45.86
C GLN A 126 19.52 10.76 44.99
N VAL A 127 19.34 12.00 45.45
CA VAL A 127 18.66 13.05 44.67
C VAL A 127 19.44 13.38 43.40
N ALA A 128 20.78 13.44 43.47
CA ALA A 128 21.61 13.63 42.29
C ALA A 128 21.44 12.49 41.27
N ALA A 129 21.50 11.23 41.72
CA ALA A 129 21.32 10.06 40.86
C ALA A 129 19.90 9.97 40.25
N LEU A 130 18.87 10.35 41.02
CA LEU A 130 17.50 10.42 40.53
C LEU A 130 17.33 11.50 39.47
N ASN A 131 17.89 12.68 39.68
CA ASN A 131 17.87 13.75 38.69
C ASN A 131 18.59 13.37 37.39
N GLU A 132 19.72 12.66 37.49
CA GLU A 132 20.42 12.13 36.32
C GLU A 132 19.57 11.09 35.58
N SER A 133 18.90 10.19 36.31
CA SER A 133 18.00 9.19 35.73
C SER A 133 16.81 9.85 35.02
N ILE A 134 16.18 10.85 35.62
CA ILE A 134 15.09 11.62 35.00
C ILE A 134 15.56 12.30 33.72
N ARG A 135 16.74 12.94 33.73
CA ARG A 135 17.31 13.57 32.52
C ARG A 135 17.55 12.56 31.40
N LYS A 136 18.07 11.37 31.74
CA LYS A 136 18.30 10.30 30.78
C LYS A 136 16.97 9.79 30.18
N LEU A 137 15.99 9.51 31.04
CA LEU A 137 14.67 9.05 30.60
C LEU A 137 13.95 10.07 29.72
N ASN A 138 14.03 11.36 30.04
CA ASN A 138 13.46 12.41 29.20
C ASN A 138 14.12 12.43 27.81
N LYS A 139 15.45 12.33 27.73
CA LYS A 139 16.17 12.28 26.45
C LYS A 139 15.81 11.05 25.62
N GLU A 140 15.66 9.89 26.25
CA GLU A 140 15.22 8.67 25.59
C GLU A 140 13.78 8.83 25.05
N ASN A 141 12.89 9.44 25.84
CA ASN A 141 11.51 9.72 25.44
C ASN A 141 11.45 10.66 24.22
N ASP A 142 12.25 11.74 24.22
CA ASP A 142 12.37 12.67 23.09
C ASP A 142 12.82 11.94 21.81
N THR A 143 13.86 11.09 21.92
CA THR A 143 14.39 10.31 20.79
C THR A 143 13.36 9.32 20.24
N MET A 144 12.58 8.68 21.13
CA MET A 144 11.51 7.76 20.72
C MET A 144 10.38 8.50 20.01
N ASN A 145 9.99 9.69 20.50
CA ASN A 145 8.97 10.52 19.87
C ASN A 145 9.37 10.97 18.46
N GLU A 146 10.64 11.36 18.27
CA GLU A 146 11.17 11.69 16.93
C GLU A 146 11.13 10.48 15.99
N THR A 147 11.51 9.30 16.48
CA THR A 147 11.47 8.05 15.71
C THR A 147 10.04 7.70 15.29
N ILE A 148 9.07 7.79 16.21
CA ILE A 148 7.65 7.55 15.92
C ILE A 148 7.15 8.52 14.85
N ALA A 149 7.48 9.81 14.96
CA ALA A 149 7.08 10.81 13.96
C ALA A 149 7.64 10.48 12.57
N SER A 150 8.90 10.04 12.50
CA SER A 150 9.53 9.60 11.25
C SER A 150 8.83 8.38 10.65
N LEU A 151 8.61 7.33 11.46
CA LEU A 151 7.94 6.10 11.03
C LEU A 151 6.49 6.37 10.58
N GLN A 152 5.77 7.25 11.27
CA GLN A 152 4.43 7.65 10.84
C GLN A 152 4.43 8.35 9.48
N LYS A 153 5.44 9.20 9.21
CA LYS A 153 5.60 9.86 7.91
C LYS A 153 5.88 8.85 6.81
N GLU A 154 6.81 7.92 7.04
CA GLU A 154 7.15 6.86 6.09
C GLU A 154 5.95 5.95 5.80
N ASN A 155 5.20 5.57 6.83
CA ASN A 155 4.01 4.73 6.68
C ASN A 155 2.91 5.43 5.86
N ARG A 156 2.71 6.74 6.06
CA ARG A 156 1.81 7.53 5.19
C ARG A 156 2.27 7.54 3.74
N GLN A 157 3.57 7.65 3.50
CA GLN A 157 4.14 7.65 2.15
C GLN A 157 4.01 6.27 1.49
N LEU A 158 4.26 5.19 2.22
CA LEU A 158 4.04 3.82 1.76
C LEU A 158 2.57 3.56 1.45
N ALA A 159 1.66 4.01 2.31
CA ALA A 159 0.22 3.89 2.08
C ALA A 159 -0.22 4.64 0.80
N ALA A 160 0.29 5.85 0.56
CA ALA A 160 0.03 6.60 -0.65
C ALA A 160 0.60 5.90 -1.90
N ASN A 161 1.81 5.36 -1.81
CA ASN A 161 2.41 4.59 -2.92
C ASN A 161 1.60 3.32 -3.24
N LEU A 162 1.12 2.61 -2.22
CA LEU A 162 0.28 1.43 -2.38
C LEU A 162 -1.05 1.77 -3.05
N ASP A 163 -1.67 2.88 -2.64
CA ASP A 163 -2.88 3.40 -3.25
C ASP A 163 -2.67 3.73 -4.74
N ILE A 164 -1.54 4.37 -5.09
CA ILE A 164 -1.15 4.60 -6.49
C ILE A 164 -0.94 3.29 -7.25
N LEU A 165 -0.14 2.37 -6.71
CA LEU A 165 0.15 1.07 -7.33
C LEU A 165 -1.13 0.27 -7.56
N SER A 166 -2.00 0.21 -6.56
CA SER A 166 -3.30 -0.44 -6.70
C SER A 166 -4.10 0.18 -7.84
N SER A 167 -4.15 1.52 -7.95
CA SER A 167 -4.83 2.23 -9.02
C SER A 167 -4.28 2.01 -10.44
N MET A 168 -3.06 1.49 -10.59
CA MET A 168 -2.41 1.24 -11.89
C MET A 168 -2.64 -0.17 -12.45
N THR A 169 -3.32 -1.07 -11.75
CA THR A 169 -3.44 -2.51 -12.09
C THR A 169 -4.61 -2.86 -13.01
N GLY A 170 -4.93 -2.01 -13.99
CA GLY A 170 -5.76 -2.48 -15.10
C GLY A 170 -4.95 -3.47 -15.95
N ASP A 171 -5.46 -4.68 -16.16
CA ASP A 171 -4.82 -5.72 -16.99
C ASP A 171 -5.74 -6.17 -18.14
N ASN A 172 -5.20 -6.84 -19.16
CA ASN A 172 -5.94 -7.36 -20.31
C ASN A 172 -6.70 -6.28 -21.11
N TYR A 173 -6.02 -5.16 -21.37
CA TYR A 173 -6.54 -4.13 -22.27
C TYR A 173 -6.74 -4.67 -23.68
N LEU A 174 -7.97 -4.64 -24.16
CA LEU A 174 -8.34 -4.96 -25.53
C LEU A 174 -9.15 -3.81 -26.10
N VAL A 175 -8.77 -3.34 -27.28
CA VAL A 175 -9.56 -2.35 -28.02
C VAL A 175 -9.99 -2.89 -29.37
N GLU A 176 -11.29 -2.89 -29.59
CA GLU A 176 -11.93 -3.36 -30.79
C GLU A 176 -12.70 -2.24 -31.47
N THR A 177 -12.64 -2.22 -32.80
CA THR A 177 -13.32 -1.24 -33.64
C THR A 177 -14.18 -2.02 -34.61
N THR A 178 -15.50 -1.82 -34.56
CA THR A 178 -16.47 -2.64 -35.29
C THR A 178 -17.38 -1.80 -36.18
N LYS A 179 -17.82 -2.39 -37.30
CA LYS A 179 -18.88 -1.88 -38.19
C LYS A 179 -20.19 -2.64 -37.92
N ARG A 180 -21.20 -2.42 -38.76
CA ARG A 180 -22.48 -3.15 -38.72
C ARG A 180 -22.28 -4.67 -38.55
N LYS A 181 -23.14 -5.29 -37.73
CA LYS A 181 -23.08 -6.71 -37.35
C LYS A 181 -21.76 -7.09 -36.66
N ASP A 182 -21.22 -6.16 -35.86
CA ASP A 182 -20.03 -6.32 -35.02
C ASP A 182 -18.76 -6.84 -35.73
N ARG A 183 -18.65 -6.59 -37.05
CA ARG A 183 -17.46 -7.00 -37.81
C ARG A 183 -16.30 -6.03 -37.54
N LEU A 184 -15.11 -6.55 -37.23
CA LEU A 184 -13.91 -5.75 -37.02
C LEU A 184 -13.58 -4.87 -38.25
N THR A 185 -13.10 -3.65 -37.99
CA THR A 185 -12.68 -2.69 -39.02
C THR A 185 -11.68 -1.69 -38.48
N VAL A 186 -10.58 -1.49 -39.18
CA VAL A 186 -9.64 -0.39 -38.88
C VAL A 186 -9.99 0.91 -39.62
N MET A 187 -10.98 0.88 -40.52
CA MET A 187 -11.32 2.04 -41.36
C MET A 187 -12.24 3.01 -40.60
N ALA A 188 -11.80 4.26 -40.40
CA ALA A 188 -12.50 5.29 -39.65
C ALA A 188 -13.91 5.54 -40.17
N LYS A 189 -14.06 5.71 -41.49
CA LYS A 189 -15.36 5.94 -42.14
C LYS A 189 -16.35 4.78 -41.97
N ARG A 190 -15.86 3.58 -41.63
CA ARG A 190 -16.68 2.37 -41.43
C ARG A 190 -16.88 2.02 -39.96
N ALA A 191 -16.09 2.58 -39.06
CA ALA A 191 -16.21 2.37 -37.63
C ALA A 191 -17.57 2.89 -37.14
N LYS A 192 -18.32 2.02 -36.47
CA LYS A 192 -19.63 2.30 -35.87
C LYS A 192 -19.62 2.16 -34.36
N LYS A 193 -18.67 1.40 -33.81
CA LYS A 193 -18.49 1.21 -32.38
C LYS A 193 -17.00 1.01 -32.10
N ILE A 194 -16.52 1.65 -31.05
CA ILE A 194 -15.21 1.40 -30.45
C ILE A 194 -15.46 0.82 -29.07
N THR A 195 -14.98 -0.39 -28.81
CA THR A 195 -15.11 -1.05 -27.51
C THR A 195 -13.74 -1.19 -26.91
N MET A 196 -13.54 -0.71 -25.69
CA MET A 196 -12.34 -0.98 -24.90
C MET A 196 -12.73 -1.84 -23.70
N SER A 197 -12.01 -2.93 -23.48
CA SER A 197 -12.21 -3.79 -22.32
C SER A 197 -10.93 -3.97 -21.54
N PHE A 198 -11.05 -4.06 -20.22
CA PHE A 198 -9.94 -4.29 -19.31
C PHE A 198 -10.45 -4.89 -18.00
N ASN A 199 -9.57 -5.53 -17.25
CA ASN A 199 -9.87 -6.10 -15.95
C ASN A 199 -9.36 -5.16 -14.86
N VAL A 200 -10.16 -4.96 -13.82
CA VAL A 200 -9.75 -4.26 -12.60
C VAL A 200 -10.07 -5.10 -11.37
N PRO A 201 -9.29 -4.98 -10.30
CA PRO A 201 -9.68 -5.44 -8.98
C PRO A 201 -11.08 -4.93 -8.55
N GLU A 202 -11.86 -5.78 -7.87
CA GLU A 202 -13.25 -5.46 -7.48
C GLU A 202 -13.37 -4.16 -6.66
N ASN A 203 -12.39 -3.87 -5.80
CA ASN A 203 -12.36 -2.65 -4.98
C ASN A 203 -12.21 -1.34 -5.77
N MET A 204 -11.99 -1.40 -7.09
CA MET A 204 -11.81 -0.22 -7.93
C MET A 204 -12.97 0.10 -8.88
N VAL A 205 -14.03 -0.71 -8.86
CA VAL A 205 -15.09 -0.65 -9.87
C VAL A 205 -16.01 0.58 -9.72
N GLU A 206 -16.13 1.14 -8.52
CA GLU A 206 -17.17 2.12 -8.18
C GLU A 206 -16.98 3.52 -8.83
N ASN A 207 -15.75 3.95 -9.11
CA ASN A 207 -15.49 5.32 -9.58
C ASN A 207 -14.83 5.39 -10.97
N ILE A 208 -15.04 4.38 -11.81
CA ILE A 208 -14.38 4.35 -13.11
C ILE A 208 -15.04 5.29 -14.11
N SER A 209 -14.25 6.18 -14.70
CA SER A 209 -14.66 7.12 -15.73
C SER A 209 -13.67 7.14 -16.90
N PHE A 210 -14.12 7.69 -18.03
CA PHE A 210 -13.38 7.64 -19.29
C PHE A 210 -13.47 8.94 -20.06
N LYS A 211 -12.41 9.21 -20.81
CA LYS A 211 -12.30 10.36 -21.70
C LYS A 211 -11.77 9.91 -23.05
N LEU A 212 -12.50 10.20 -24.12
CA LEU A 212 -12.07 9.91 -25.49
C LEU A 212 -11.66 11.22 -26.18
N THR A 213 -10.43 11.28 -26.67
CA THR A 213 -9.94 12.39 -27.50
C THR A 213 -9.84 11.94 -28.96
N LYS A 214 -10.52 12.67 -29.86
CA LYS A 214 -10.50 12.45 -31.31
C LYS A 214 -9.19 12.97 -31.94
N PRO A 215 -8.88 12.61 -33.21
CA PRO A 215 -7.69 13.09 -33.91
C PRO A 215 -7.61 14.61 -34.08
N ASP A 216 -8.74 15.31 -34.04
CA ASP A 216 -8.81 16.77 -34.11
C ASP A 216 -8.73 17.44 -32.72
N GLY A 217 -8.46 16.67 -31.66
CA GLY A 217 -8.36 17.17 -30.28
C GLY A 217 -9.70 17.29 -29.57
N THR A 218 -10.83 17.04 -30.25
CA THR A 218 -12.16 17.12 -29.62
C THR A 218 -12.31 16.03 -28.57
N GLN A 219 -12.72 16.42 -27.37
CA GLN A 219 -12.97 15.50 -26.26
C GLN A 219 -14.43 15.06 -26.26
N VAL A 220 -14.64 13.78 -25.98
CA VAL A 220 -15.95 13.15 -25.85
C VAL A 220 -16.01 12.54 -24.46
N GLU A 221 -17.00 12.98 -23.70
CA GLU A 221 -17.31 12.55 -22.34
C GLU A 221 -18.83 12.42 -22.20
N GLY A 222 -19.31 11.61 -21.26
CA GLY A 222 -20.74 11.52 -20.94
C GLY A 222 -21.57 10.63 -21.89
N THR A 223 -22.68 10.15 -21.35
CA THR A 223 -23.58 9.20 -22.03
C THR A 223 -24.31 9.81 -23.22
N GLU A 224 -24.63 11.09 -23.13
CA GLU A 224 -25.25 11.89 -24.19
C GLU A 224 -24.40 11.95 -25.46
N ASN A 225 -23.08 11.75 -25.35
CA ASN A 225 -22.15 11.76 -26.48
C ASN A 225 -21.80 10.36 -27.01
N GLY A 226 -22.56 9.33 -26.58
CA GLY A 226 -22.45 7.97 -27.09
C GLY A 226 -21.42 7.11 -26.36
N ILE A 227 -20.95 7.53 -25.18
CA ILE A 227 -20.11 6.72 -24.31
C ILE A 227 -21.01 5.95 -23.34
N ALA A 228 -20.86 4.64 -23.26
CA ALA A 228 -21.47 3.80 -22.26
C ALA A 228 -20.39 2.95 -21.60
N PHE A 229 -20.59 2.58 -20.34
CA PHE A 229 -19.79 1.57 -19.69
C PHE A 229 -20.70 0.48 -19.13
N ARG A 230 -20.18 -0.74 -19.07
CA ARG A 230 -20.83 -1.85 -18.39
C ARG A 230 -19.79 -2.67 -17.66
N ILE A 231 -20.17 -3.11 -16.46
CA ILE A 231 -19.44 -4.15 -15.74
C ILE A 231 -19.92 -5.46 -16.36
N VAL A 232 -18.99 -6.26 -16.86
CA VAL A 232 -19.25 -7.61 -17.31
C VAL A 232 -18.81 -8.51 -16.18
N ASP A 233 -19.78 -9.06 -15.46
CA ASP A 233 -19.51 -10.14 -14.52
C ASP A 233 -18.95 -11.30 -15.36
N GLY A 234 -17.65 -11.55 -15.20
CA GLY A 234 -17.06 -12.77 -15.71
C GLY A 234 -17.72 -13.93 -14.98
N ASP A 235 -18.07 -14.99 -15.71
CA ASP A 235 -18.70 -16.21 -15.16
C ASP A 235 -18.21 -16.48 -13.74
N GLU A 236 -19.14 -16.48 -12.78
CA GLU A 236 -18.87 -16.88 -11.40
C GLU A 236 -18.10 -18.19 -11.42
N SER A 237 -16.83 -18.14 -11.06
CA SER A 237 -16.10 -19.26 -10.48
C SER A 237 -16.02 -20.58 -11.28
N LEU A 238 -15.86 -20.58 -12.61
CA LEU A 238 -15.40 -21.80 -13.28
C LEU A 238 -13.88 -21.98 -13.11
N THR A 239 -13.46 -22.36 -11.90
CA THR A 239 -12.08 -22.73 -11.60
C THR A 239 -11.90 -24.24 -11.78
N ALA A 240 -11.29 -24.66 -12.88
CA ALA A 240 -10.91 -26.07 -13.07
C ALA A 240 -9.70 -26.48 -12.20
N SER A 241 -8.98 -25.52 -11.62
CA SER A 241 -7.76 -25.79 -10.84
C SER A 241 -7.32 -24.59 -9.99
N VAL A 242 -7.92 -24.38 -8.83
CA VAL A 242 -7.27 -23.53 -7.80
C VAL A 242 -7.40 -24.19 -6.44
N SER A 243 -6.32 -24.81 -6.00
CA SER A 243 -6.16 -25.28 -4.63
C SER A 243 -5.78 -24.09 -3.72
N GLY A 244 -6.76 -23.56 -2.98
CA GLY A 244 -6.53 -23.03 -1.63
C GLY A 244 -6.07 -21.58 -1.43
N GLY A 245 -6.18 -20.68 -2.41
CA GLY A 245 -5.91 -19.25 -2.21
C GLY A 245 -7.19 -18.39 -2.26
N ALA A 246 -7.24 -17.28 -1.51
CA ALA A 246 -8.27 -16.26 -1.69
C ALA A 246 -8.22 -15.75 -3.14
N ILE A 247 -9.30 -15.96 -3.88
CA ILE A 247 -9.41 -15.56 -5.28
C ILE A 247 -9.58 -14.05 -5.29
N GLU A 248 -8.60 -13.36 -5.87
CA GLU A 248 -8.70 -11.94 -6.15
C GLU A 248 -9.69 -11.79 -7.33
N VAL A 249 -10.92 -11.42 -7.00
CA VAL A 249 -12.00 -11.28 -7.99
C VAL A 249 -11.70 -10.01 -8.79
N SER A 250 -11.28 -10.19 -10.04
CA SER A 250 -11.19 -9.09 -11.01
C SER A 250 -12.49 -8.98 -11.79
N LYS A 251 -13.00 -7.76 -11.97
CA LYS A 251 -14.17 -7.48 -12.81
C LYS A 251 -13.71 -6.97 -14.17
N LYS A 252 -14.34 -7.47 -15.22
CA LYS A 252 -14.12 -6.98 -16.58
C LYS A 252 -15.00 -5.77 -16.81
N ILE A 253 -14.41 -4.67 -17.24
CA ILE A 253 -15.12 -3.45 -17.60
C ILE A 253 -15.07 -3.31 -19.11
N GLU A 254 -16.23 -3.01 -19.72
CA GLU A 254 -16.33 -2.69 -21.13
C GLU A 254 -16.84 -1.26 -21.30
N MET A 255 -15.98 -0.43 -21.88
CA MET A 255 -16.31 0.90 -22.37
C MET A 255 -16.72 0.81 -23.84
N ILE A 256 -17.83 1.42 -24.20
CA ILE A 256 -18.40 1.42 -25.53
C ILE A 256 -18.59 2.86 -25.99
N TYR A 257 -17.93 3.24 -27.08
CA TYR A 257 -18.20 4.50 -27.78
C TYR A 257 -18.93 4.23 -29.09
N THR A 258 -20.14 4.77 -29.22
CA THR A 258 -21.00 4.70 -30.40
C THR A 258 -21.09 6.08 -31.06
N PRO A 259 -20.22 6.40 -32.03
CA PRO A 259 -20.22 7.70 -32.67
C PRO A 259 -21.52 8.03 -33.41
N LYS A 260 -22.06 9.23 -33.17
CA LYS A 260 -23.20 9.77 -33.92
C LYS A 260 -22.87 10.13 -35.37
N GLU A 261 -21.59 10.42 -35.65
CA GLU A 261 -21.10 10.87 -36.96
C GLU A 261 -20.00 9.96 -37.52
N LYS A 262 -19.66 10.13 -38.81
CA LYS A 262 -18.55 9.39 -39.42
C LYS A 262 -17.22 9.82 -38.80
N GLN A 263 -16.42 8.84 -38.39
CA GLN A 263 -15.12 9.10 -37.76
C GLN A 263 -14.06 9.48 -38.80
N LYS A 264 -13.14 10.36 -38.41
CA LYS A 264 -11.98 10.79 -39.23
C LYS A 264 -10.81 9.82 -39.04
N PRO A 265 -9.98 9.57 -40.07
CA PRO A 265 -8.71 8.87 -39.90
C PRO A 265 -7.82 9.58 -38.89
N GLY A 266 -7.05 8.83 -38.11
CA GLY A 266 -6.12 9.37 -37.13
C GLY A 266 -6.02 8.54 -35.85
N ILE A 267 -5.37 9.12 -34.84
CA ILE A 267 -5.18 8.49 -33.53
C ILE A 267 -6.24 9.01 -32.57
N TYR A 268 -6.99 8.09 -31.99
CA TYR A 268 -7.94 8.33 -30.92
C TYR A 268 -7.28 7.93 -29.61
N LYS A 269 -7.31 8.79 -28.60
CA LYS A 269 -6.78 8.50 -27.26
C LYS A 269 -7.94 8.22 -26.32
N ILE A 270 -7.92 7.09 -25.64
CA ILE A 270 -8.87 6.72 -24.60
C ILE A 270 -8.13 6.79 -23.28
N GLU A 271 -8.57 7.64 -22.37
CA GLU A 271 -8.01 7.82 -21.03
C GLU A 271 -8.99 7.27 -20.00
N MET A 272 -8.47 6.64 -18.96
CA MET A 272 -9.22 5.96 -17.91
C MET A 272 -8.88 6.57 -16.56
N PHE A 273 -9.90 6.75 -15.73
CA PHE A 273 -9.77 7.35 -14.41
C PHE A 273 -10.55 6.56 -13.36
N ASN A 274 -10.07 6.58 -12.12
CA ASN A 274 -10.77 6.11 -10.92
C ASN A 274 -10.98 7.34 -10.02
N GLY A 275 -12.18 7.91 -10.04
CA GLY A 275 -12.44 9.24 -9.48
C GLY A 275 -11.61 10.29 -10.23
N GLU A 276 -10.74 11.00 -9.50
CA GLU A 276 -9.81 11.98 -10.07
C GLU A 276 -8.45 11.37 -10.48
N LYS A 277 -8.19 10.10 -10.16
CA LYS A 277 -6.90 9.45 -10.40
C LYS A 277 -6.81 8.87 -11.80
N TYR A 278 -5.71 9.14 -12.51
CA TYR A 278 -5.44 8.57 -13.82
C TYR A 278 -4.97 7.11 -13.70
N ILE A 279 -5.68 6.18 -14.35
CA ILE A 279 -5.35 4.75 -14.38
C ILE A 279 -4.41 4.45 -15.55
N GLY A 280 -4.71 5.02 -16.73
CA GLY A 280 -3.98 4.71 -17.95
C GLY A 280 -4.63 5.25 -19.21
N ALA A 281 -3.97 5.02 -20.35
CA ALA A 281 -4.50 5.39 -21.65
C ALA A 281 -4.18 4.37 -22.74
N CYS A 282 -5.06 4.28 -23.73
CA CYS A 282 -4.88 3.49 -24.93
C CYS A 282 -5.00 4.37 -26.18
N ASN A 283 -4.17 4.12 -27.17
CA ASN A 283 -4.22 4.79 -28.46
C ASN A 283 -4.76 3.85 -29.53
N VAL A 284 -5.79 4.30 -30.26
CA VAL A 284 -6.43 3.55 -31.35
C VAL A 284 -6.20 4.29 -32.65
N LYS A 285 -5.51 3.65 -33.60
CA LYS A 285 -5.29 4.22 -34.93
C LYS A 285 -6.36 3.73 -35.90
N LEU A 286 -7.16 4.66 -36.42
CA LEU A 286 -8.11 4.40 -37.51
C LEU A 286 -7.58 4.95 -38.84
N ARG A 287 -7.79 4.20 -39.92
CA ARG A 287 -7.36 4.52 -41.30
C ARG A 287 -8.47 5.12 -42.15
#